data_AF-A0A403QQ72-F1
#
_entry.id   AF-A0A403QQ72-F1
#
_cell.length_a   1.000
_cell.length_b   1.000
_cell.length_c   1.000
_cell.angle_alpha   90.00
_cell.angle_beta   90.00
_cell.angle_gamma   90.00
#
_symmetry.space_group_name_H-M   'P 1'
#
loop_
_entity.id
_entity.type
_entity.pdbx_description
1 polymer ?
#
loop_
_entity_poly.entity_id
_entity_poly.type
_entity_poly.pdbx_seq_one_letter_code
_entity_poly.pdbx_strand_id
1 'polypeptide(L)'
;TTLLSGNYSESKIDMVEILNRKLKGWAAFYQFVDFKAKVVSYIDRVVFWKLAHWLTRKYRRGIAYLMRWWCRSPKPGQSKTWVLFGKTNYGKLNGEVLYRLVGQSKKSFRWRVPESNPYLRTETRNTYTSRYPEVAMALASI
;
A
#
# COMPACT_ATOMS: atom_id res chain seq x y z
N THR A 1 -5.41 5.94 11.21
CA THR A 1 -5.60 4.77 12.12
C THR A 1 -7.02 4.61 12.63
N THR A 2 -7.91 5.59 12.41
CA THR A 2 -9.31 5.63 12.87
C THR A 2 -10.24 4.58 12.21
N LEU A 3 -9.93 4.16 10.98
CA LEU A 3 -10.75 3.19 10.22
C LEU A 3 -10.88 1.83 10.93
N LEU A 4 -9.80 1.33 11.53
CA LEU A 4 -9.76 0.01 12.19
C LEU A 4 -10.12 0.07 13.68
N SER A 5 -10.44 1.26 14.23
CA SER A 5 -10.75 1.39 15.66
C SER A 5 -12.25 1.38 15.98
N GLY A 6 -13.13 1.73 15.02
CA GLY A 6 -14.57 1.90 15.30
C GLY A 6 -15.55 1.31 14.29
N ASN A 7 -15.16 1.08 13.04
CA ASN A 7 -16.11 0.71 11.99
C ASN A 7 -16.29 -0.82 11.91
N TYR A 8 -17.06 -1.40 12.83
CA TYR A 8 -17.33 -2.84 12.83
C TYR A 8 -18.48 -3.25 11.89
N SER A 9 -19.31 -2.29 11.46
CA SER A 9 -20.41 -2.51 10.51
C SER A 9 -19.93 -2.85 9.10
N GLU A 10 -18.80 -2.26 8.68
CA GLU A 10 -18.20 -2.42 7.36
C GLU A 10 -17.79 -3.86 7.07
N SER A 11 -18.07 -4.40 5.87
CA SER A 11 -17.66 -5.76 5.52
C SER A 11 -16.15 -5.95 5.64
N LYS A 12 -15.74 -7.18 6.02
CA LYS A 12 -14.31 -7.49 6.15
C LYS A 12 -13.57 -7.43 4.81
N ILE A 13 -14.28 -7.64 3.69
CA ILE A 13 -13.69 -7.61 2.35
C ILE A 13 -13.42 -6.16 1.96
N ASP A 14 -14.41 -5.28 2.12
CA ASP A 14 -14.26 -3.85 1.76
C ASP A 14 -13.17 -3.19 2.61
N MET A 15 -13.08 -3.56 3.90
CA MET A 15 -12.01 -3.09 4.78
C MET A 15 -10.61 -3.52 4.29
N VAL A 16 -10.47 -4.77 3.85
CA VAL A 16 -9.19 -5.26 3.31
C VAL A 16 -8.88 -4.59 1.98
N GLU A 17 -9.88 -4.35 1.13
CA GLU A 17 -9.71 -3.66 -0.13
C GLU A 17 -9.21 -2.21 0.07
N ILE A 18 -9.81 -1.47 1.02
CA ILE A 18 -9.38 -0.12 1.39
C ILE A 18 -7.92 -0.13 1.87
N LEU A 19 -7.55 -1.11 2.71
CA LEU A 19 -6.18 -1.28 3.18
C LEU A 19 -5.24 -1.59 2.00
N ASN A 20 -5.61 -2.52 1.13
CA ASN A 20 -4.83 -2.92 -0.04
C ASN A 20 -4.58 -1.74 -0.97
N ARG A 21 -5.58 -0.88 -1.22
CA ARG A 21 -5.40 0.34 -2.03
C ARG A 21 -4.36 1.27 -1.43
N LYS A 22 -4.41 1.50 -0.12
CA LYS A 22 -3.43 2.35 0.58
C LYS A 22 -2.02 1.75 0.55
N LEU A 23 -1.90 0.45 0.81
CA LEU A 23 -0.62 -0.25 0.78
C LEU A 23 -0.02 -0.25 -0.63
N LYS A 24 -0.83 -0.47 -1.68
CA LYS A 24 -0.37 -0.37 -3.07
C LYS A 24 0.14 1.04 -3.39
N GLY A 25 -0.57 2.08 -2.94
CA GLY A 25 -0.13 3.48 -3.09
C GLY A 25 1.21 3.73 -2.38
N TRP A 26 1.36 3.28 -1.15
CA TRP A 26 2.61 3.38 -0.39
C TRP A 26 3.76 2.60 -1.03
N ALA A 27 3.48 1.42 -1.57
CA ALA A 27 4.44 0.59 -2.27
C ALA A 27 5.02 1.31 -3.50
N ALA A 28 4.14 1.98 -4.27
CA ALA A 28 4.51 2.74 -5.45
C ALA A 28 5.32 4.00 -5.08
N PHE A 29 4.91 4.73 -4.05
CA PHE A 29 5.60 5.94 -3.61
C PHE A 29 7.00 5.64 -3.08
N TYR A 30 7.15 4.65 -2.21
CA TYR A 30 8.44 4.27 -1.60
C TYR A 30 9.19 3.18 -2.39
N GLN A 31 8.96 3.06 -3.70
CA GLN A 31 9.58 2.02 -4.52
C GLN A 31 11.10 2.18 -4.69
N PHE A 32 11.61 3.41 -4.51
CA PHE A 32 13.01 3.79 -4.74
C PHE A 32 13.84 3.96 -3.47
N VAL A 33 13.25 3.84 -2.29
CA VAL A 33 13.90 4.15 -1.01
C VAL A 33 14.91 3.06 -0.60
N ASP A 34 16.03 3.49 -0.02
CA ASP A 34 17.04 2.63 0.59
C ASP A 34 16.57 2.04 1.92
N PHE A 35 17.11 0.88 2.33
CA PHE A 35 16.70 0.15 3.54
C PHE A 35 15.20 -0.22 3.63
N LYS A 36 14.48 -0.22 2.49
CA LYS A 36 13.05 -0.52 2.37
C LYS A 36 12.64 -1.77 3.14
N ALA A 37 13.41 -2.86 3.04
CA ALA A 37 13.04 -4.17 3.60
C ALA A 37 12.71 -4.15 5.11
N LYS A 38 13.49 -3.40 5.92
CA LYS A 38 13.28 -3.35 7.37
C LYS A 38 12.00 -2.58 7.73
N VAL A 39 11.81 -1.42 7.11
CA VAL A 39 10.64 -0.56 7.33
C VAL A 39 9.37 -1.23 6.84
N VAL A 40 9.42 -1.81 5.64
CA VAL A 40 8.30 -2.54 5.03
C VAL A 40 7.91 -3.76 5.86
N SER A 41 8.88 -4.53 6.38
CA SER A 41 8.60 -5.66 7.28
C SER A 41 7.91 -5.21 8.58
N TYR A 42 8.37 -4.09 9.16
CA TYR A 42 7.74 -3.51 10.33
C TYR A 42 6.30 -3.08 10.05
N ILE A 43 6.06 -2.34 8.96
CA ILE A 43 4.73 -1.89 8.54
C ILE A 43 3.81 -3.09 8.32
N ASP A 44 4.27 -4.11 7.60
CA ASP A 44 3.48 -5.33 7.35
C ASP A 44 3.06 -6.00 8.65
N ARG A 45 3.96 -6.11 9.64
CA ARG A 45 3.65 -6.66 10.97
C ARG A 45 2.60 -5.81 11.69
N VAL A 46 2.72 -4.49 11.67
CA VAL A 46 1.77 -3.58 12.33
C VAL A 46 0.38 -3.67 11.68
N VAL A 47 0.31 -3.64 10.35
CA VAL A 47 -0.95 -3.74 9.60
C VAL A 47 -1.62 -5.08 9.85
N PHE A 48 -0.84 -6.16 9.80
CA PHE A 48 -1.30 -7.51 10.11
C PHE A 48 -1.97 -7.60 11.48
N TRP A 49 -1.29 -7.14 12.54
CA TRP A 49 -1.84 -7.24 13.89
C TRP A 49 -3.03 -6.32 14.10
N LYS A 50 -3.02 -5.11 13.53
CA LYS A 50 -4.18 -4.20 13.60
C LYS A 50 -5.42 -4.81 12.93
N LEU A 51 -5.27 -5.42 11.75
CA LEU A 51 -6.37 -6.11 11.09
C LEU A 51 -6.86 -7.30 11.91
N ALA A 52 -5.94 -8.10 12.45
CA ALA A 52 -6.29 -9.26 13.24
C ALA A 52 -7.06 -8.89 14.52
N HIS A 53 -6.62 -7.87 15.26
CA HIS A 53 -7.34 -7.37 16.43
C HIS A 53 -8.70 -6.75 16.09
N TRP A 54 -8.81 -6.07 14.94
CA TRP A 54 -10.11 -5.57 14.48
C TRP A 54 -11.07 -6.73 14.19
N LEU A 55 -10.61 -7.80 13.54
CA LEU A 55 -11.43 -8.98 13.27
C LEU A 55 -11.81 -9.75 14.53
N THR A 56 -10.91 -9.89 15.51
CA THR A 56 -11.25 -10.54 16.79
C THR A 56 -12.35 -9.78 17.52
N ARG A 57 -12.29 -8.44 17.50
CA ARG A 57 -13.34 -7.59 18.08
C ARG A 57 -14.64 -7.66 17.30
N LYS A 58 -14.59 -7.59 15.97
CA LYS A 58 -15.78 -7.64 15.10
C LYS A 58 -16.59 -8.92 15.30
N TYR A 59 -15.92 -10.07 15.29
CA TYR A 59 -16.58 -11.37 15.35
C TYR A 59 -16.67 -11.95 16.77
N ARG A 60 -16.10 -11.26 17.77
CA ARG A 60 -15.96 -11.74 19.16
C ARG A 60 -15.38 -13.16 19.22
N ARG A 61 -14.33 -13.41 18.44
CA ARG A 61 -13.62 -14.70 18.37
C ARG A 61 -12.15 -14.54 18.76
N GLY A 62 -11.55 -15.61 19.26
CA GLY A 62 -10.12 -15.65 19.57
C GLY A 62 -9.23 -15.56 18.33
N ILE A 63 -8.03 -14.98 18.49
CA ILE A 63 -7.08 -14.79 17.38
C ILE A 63 -6.64 -16.13 16.75
N ALA A 64 -6.48 -17.18 17.58
CA ALA A 64 -6.12 -18.52 17.12
C ALA A 64 -7.18 -19.12 16.18
N TYR A 65 -8.46 -18.88 16.45
CA TYR A 65 -9.55 -19.29 15.58
C TYR A 65 -9.46 -18.63 14.21
N LEU A 66 -9.26 -17.30 14.18
CA LEU A 66 -9.15 -16.55 12.93
C LEU A 66 -7.93 -16.97 12.12
N MET A 67 -6.79 -17.18 12.78
CA MET A 67 -5.56 -17.63 12.14
C MET A 67 -5.73 -19.00 11.47
N ARG A 68 -6.43 -19.94 12.12
CA ARG A 68 -6.68 -21.28 11.55
C ARG A 68 -7.52 -21.21 10.28
N TRP A 69 -8.52 -20.33 10.24
CA TRP A 69 -9.46 -20.24 9.12
C TRP A 69 -8.99 -19.37 7.95
N TRP A 70 -8.29 -18.27 8.25
CA TRP A 70 -8.01 -17.21 7.26
C TRP A 70 -6.53 -17.02 6.95
N CYS A 71 -5.62 -17.65 7.72
CA CYS A 71 -4.20 -17.68 7.39
C CYS A 71 -3.90 -18.96 6.63
N ARG A 72 -3.89 -18.90 5.30
CA ARG A 72 -3.48 -20.04 4.47
C ARG A 72 -1.96 -20.10 4.36
N SER A 73 -1.43 -21.32 4.27
CA SER A 73 -0.04 -21.51 3.90
C SER A 73 0.16 -20.98 2.48
N PRO A 74 1.17 -20.13 2.23
CA PRO A 74 1.41 -19.64 0.88
C PRO A 74 1.85 -20.79 -0.03
N LYS A 75 1.67 -20.62 -1.35
CA LYS A 75 2.30 -21.51 -2.33
C LYS A 75 3.84 -21.44 -2.19
N PRO A 76 4.59 -22.49 -2.55
CA PRO A 76 6.05 -22.43 -2.56
C PRO A 76 6.53 -21.24 -3.39
N GLY A 77 7.43 -20.42 -2.84
CA GLY A 77 7.89 -19.17 -3.45
C GLY A 77 6.99 -17.95 -3.22
N GLN A 78 5.81 -18.12 -2.61
CA GLN A 78 4.95 -17.01 -2.18
C GLN A 78 5.07 -16.82 -0.66
N SER A 79 4.85 -15.60 -0.18
CA SER A 79 4.96 -15.29 1.25
C SER A 79 3.60 -15.37 1.94
N LYS A 80 3.57 -15.84 3.20
CA LYS A 80 2.33 -16.15 3.96
C LYS A 80 1.34 -14.99 3.94
N THR A 81 0.16 -15.22 3.38
CA THR A 81 -0.84 -14.17 3.12
C THR A 81 -2.16 -14.47 3.83
N TRP A 82 -2.79 -13.43 4.40
CA TRP A 82 -4.17 -13.54 4.88
C TRP A 82 -5.09 -13.57 3.68
N VAL A 83 -5.85 -14.66 3.55
CA VAL A 83 -6.84 -14.84 2.49
C VAL A 83 -8.21 -14.80 3.15
N LEU A 84 -8.95 -13.72 2.89
CA LEU A 84 -10.24 -13.47 3.50
C LEU A 84 -11.32 -13.67 2.44
N PHE A 85 -12.29 -14.53 2.74
CA PHE A 85 -13.46 -14.77 1.88
C PHE A 85 -14.73 -14.27 2.57
N GLY A 86 -15.60 -13.60 1.82
CA GLY A 86 -16.86 -13.10 2.37
C GLY A 86 -17.68 -12.32 1.34
N LYS A 87 -18.82 -11.81 1.79
CA LYS A 87 -19.62 -10.86 1.02
C LYS A 87 -19.11 -9.44 1.25
N THR A 88 -19.07 -8.64 0.19
CA THR A 88 -18.95 -7.18 0.27
C THR A 88 -20.25 -6.58 0.77
N ASN A 89 -20.25 -5.29 1.14
CA ASN A 89 -21.48 -4.57 1.54
C ASN A 89 -22.55 -4.61 0.43
N TYR A 90 -22.12 -4.66 -0.84
CA TYR A 90 -23.00 -4.77 -2.01
C TYR A 90 -23.51 -6.21 -2.25
N GLY A 91 -23.23 -7.16 -1.35
CA GLY A 91 -23.71 -8.54 -1.41
C GLY A 91 -22.90 -9.48 -2.31
N LYS A 92 -21.86 -8.98 -3.01
CA LYS A 92 -21.01 -9.79 -3.90
C LYS A 92 -20.04 -10.64 -3.08
N LEU A 93 -19.94 -11.93 -3.41
CA LEU A 93 -18.93 -12.81 -2.82
C LEU A 93 -17.57 -12.50 -3.45
N ASN A 94 -16.60 -12.12 -2.62
CA ASN A 94 -15.22 -11.87 -3.02
C ASN A 94 -14.25 -12.57 -2.06
N GLY A 95 -13.14 -13.02 -2.62
CA GLY A 95 -11.95 -13.45 -1.88
C GLY A 95 -10.87 -12.40 -2.06
N GLU A 96 -10.50 -11.70 -0.99
CA GLU A 96 -9.45 -10.69 -1.03
C GLU A 96 -8.25 -11.16 -0.20
N VAL A 97 -7.06 -10.93 -0.76
CA VAL A 97 -5.80 -11.28 -0.13
C VAL A 97 -5.17 -10.01 0.41
N LEU A 98 -4.79 -9.99 1.70
CA LEU A 98 -4.10 -8.83 2.27
C LEU A 98 -2.79 -8.58 1.53
N TYR A 99 -2.66 -7.41 0.93
CA TYR A 99 -1.48 -7.00 0.21
C TYR A 99 -0.30 -6.88 1.17
N ARG A 100 0.85 -7.43 0.75
CA ARG A 100 2.08 -7.42 1.53
C ARG A 100 3.13 -6.58 0.81
N LEU A 101 3.78 -5.70 1.55
CA LEU A 101 4.84 -4.85 1.02
C LEU A 101 6.16 -5.62 0.89
N VAL A 102 6.43 -6.57 1.80
CA VAL A 102 7.60 -7.46 1.77
C VAL A 102 7.54 -8.38 0.55
N GLY A 103 8.64 -8.44 -0.21
CA GLY A 103 8.78 -9.23 -1.43
C GLY A 103 8.77 -8.42 -2.71
N GLN A 104 8.40 -7.14 -2.64
CA GLN A 104 8.60 -6.23 -3.77
C GLN A 104 10.07 -5.93 -3.97
N SER A 105 10.58 -6.20 -5.17
CA SER A 105 11.95 -5.83 -5.55
C SER A 105 12.13 -4.31 -5.43
N LYS A 106 13.31 -3.91 -4.95
CA LYS A 106 13.71 -2.51 -4.98
C LYS A 106 13.89 -2.11 -6.45
N LYS A 107 13.26 -1.01 -6.86
CA LYS A 107 13.60 -0.41 -8.16
C LYS A 107 14.84 0.45 -7.97
N SER A 108 15.79 0.35 -8.91
CA SER A 108 16.87 1.33 -8.96
C SER A 108 16.29 2.64 -9.43
N PHE A 109 16.48 3.70 -8.64
CA PHE A 109 16.25 5.04 -9.13
C PHE A 109 17.45 5.39 -10.01
N ARG A 110 17.24 5.43 -11.31
CA ARG A 110 18.21 5.99 -12.23
C ARG A 110 17.81 7.44 -12.42
N TRP A 111 18.70 8.35 -12.03
CA TRP A 111 18.60 9.72 -12.53
C TRP A 111 18.46 9.63 -14.05
N ARG A 112 17.55 10.41 -14.63
CA ARG A 112 17.57 10.62 -16.08
C ARG A 112 18.84 11.41 -16.37
N VAL A 113 19.97 10.71 -16.44
CA VAL A 113 21.22 11.28 -16.90
C VAL A 113 20.94 11.62 -18.36
N PRO A 114 20.99 12.91 -18.73
CA PRO A 114 20.81 13.28 -20.11
C PRO A 114 21.91 12.58 -20.93
N GLU A 115 21.54 11.99 -22.07
CA GLU A 115 22.46 11.23 -22.94
C GLU A 115 23.67 12.06 -23.38
N SER A 116 23.51 13.40 -23.36
CA SER A 116 24.54 14.39 -23.58
C SER A 116 24.51 15.47 -22.50
N ASN A 117 25.62 16.21 -22.35
CA ASN A 117 25.76 17.32 -21.42
C ASN A 117 24.54 18.27 -21.52
N PRO A 118 23.80 18.51 -20.40
CA PRO A 118 22.58 19.31 -20.41
C PRO A 118 22.78 20.79 -20.79
N TYR A 119 24.04 21.25 -20.85
CA TYR A 119 24.41 22.60 -21.31
C TYR A 119 24.73 22.67 -22.81
N LEU A 120 24.81 21.55 -23.52
CA LEU A 120 25.17 21.47 -24.94
C LEU A 120 24.02 20.93 -25.82
N ARG A 121 22.77 21.03 -25.35
CA ARG A 121 21.59 20.49 -26.07
C ARG A 121 21.12 21.42 -27.18
N THR A 122 21.02 20.91 -28.40
CA THR A 122 20.37 21.57 -29.56
C THR A 122 18.86 21.36 -29.63
N GLU A 123 18.32 20.39 -28.89
CA GLU A 123 16.87 20.16 -28.79
C GLU A 123 16.17 21.19 -27.90
N THR A 124 14.94 21.59 -28.27
CA THR A 124 14.10 22.50 -27.48
C THR A 124 13.71 21.84 -26.16
N ARG A 125 14.08 22.46 -25.02
CA ARG A 125 13.82 21.95 -23.66
C ARG A 125 12.32 21.71 -23.41
N ASN A 126 11.92 20.46 -23.19
CA ASN A 126 10.63 20.07 -22.57
C ASN A 126 10.73 19.95 -21.04
N THR A 127 11.50 20.82 -20.39
CA THR A 127 11.58 20.86 -18.93
C THR A 127 10.52 21.83 -18.45
N TYR A 128 9.49 21.36 -17.76
CA TYR A 128 8.57 22.23 -17.02
C TYR A 128 9.37 22.95 -15.92
N THR A 129 9.81 24.18 -16.20
CA THR A 129 10.41 25.05 -15.20
C THR A 129 9.28 25.85 -14.57
N SER A 130 8.91 25.53 -13.34
CA SER A 130 7.99 26.38 -12.58
C SER A 130 8.70 27.69 -12.25
N ARG A 131 8.42 28.76 -12.99
CA ARG A 131 9.03 30.06 -12.71
C ARG A 131 8.41 30.63 -11.43
N TYR A 132 9.19 31.32 -10.60
CA TYR A 132 8.71 31.95 -9.37
C TYR A 132 7.34 32.67 -9.49
N PRO A 133 7.07 33.47 -10.55
CA PRO A 133 5.75 34.08 -10.73
C PRO A 133 4.60 33.08 -10.93
N GLU A 134 4.83 31.96 -11.63
CA GLU A 134 3.81 30.92 -11.84
C GLU A 134 3.49 30.20 -10.54
N VAL A 135 4.51 29.94 -9.72
CA VAL A 135 4.36 29.33 -8.38
C VAL A 135 3.64 30.29 -7.43
N ALA A 136 4.01 31.57 -7.45
CA ALA A 136 3.39 32.60 -6.61
C ALA A 136 1.91 32.80 -6.97
N MET A 137 1.55 32.82 -8.25
CA MET A 137 0.16 32.90 -8.70
C MET A 137 -0.65 31.66 -8.31
N ALA A 138 -0.10 30.46 -8.48
CA ALA A 138 -0.78 29.22 -8.11
C ALA A 138 -1.03 29.15 -6.59
N LEU A 139 -0.07 29.57 -5.77
CA LEU A 139 -0.23 29.65 -4.31
C LEU A 139 -1.19 30.75 -3.86
N ALA A 140 -1.26 31.88 -4.56
CA ALA A 140 -2.19 32.96 -4.26
C ALA A 140 -3.66 32.61 -4.59
N SER A 141 -3.89 31.58 -5.41
CA SER A 141 -5.22 31.09 -5.77
C SER A 141 -5.78 30.01 -4.83
N ILE A 142 -5.07 29.70 -3.74
CA ILE A 142 -5.48 28.78 -2.66
C ILE A 142 -5.93 29.61 -1.45
#